data_AF-A0A401TYH3-F1
#
_entry.id   AF-A0A401TYH3-F1
#
_cell.length_a   1.000
_cell.length_b   1.000
_cell.length_c   1.000
_cell.angle_alpha   90.00
_cell.angle_beta   90.00
_cell.angle_gamma   90.00
#
_symmetry.space_group_name_H-M   'P 1'
#
loop_
_entity.id
_entity.type
_entity.pdbx_description
1 polymer ?
#
loop_
_entity_poly.entity_id
_entity_poly.type
_entity_poly.pdbx_seq_one_letter_code
_entity_poly.pdbx_strand_id
1 'polypeptide(L)'
;MRHVQGWLKPDDAYRERAVAQAWRAVELTPGDPQVLWMAAFAIWNMADEIEPARELFERSLAINPNSAMALVLGGWVEAMRGNQKAGRAMIERAQRLNPRDPRGWFASAALAICAMLDGDFTEAVMWADKALAQNRRFAVALRVLIVALVKTGETARATQIARELLKVDPEFSISGFLSRIPFPVQS
;
A
#
# COMPACT_ATOMS: atom_id res chain seq x y z
N MET A 1 6.13 -9.66 -3.15
CA MET A 1 5.03 -9.35 -4.08
C MET A 1 5.61 -8.87 -5.40
N ARG A 2 5.51 -9.65 -6.46
CA ARG A 2 6.10 -9.33 -7.77
C ARG A 2 5.27 -8.29 -8.56
N HIS A 3 3.95 -8.25 -8.35
CA HIS A 3 3.02 -7.31 -8.98
C HIS A 3 3.24 -5.85 -8.54
N VAL A 4 3.30 -5.58 -7.23
CA VAL A 4 3.54 -4.24 -6.67
C VAL A 4 4.89 -3.64 -7.11
N GLN A 5 5.82 -4.50 -7.52
CA GLN A 5 7.17 -4.14 -7.97
C GLN A 5 7.32 -4.15 -9.50
N GLY A 6 6.25 -4.40 -10.27
CA GLY A 6 6.29 -4.40 -11.74
C GLY A 6 6.92 -5.64 -12.40
N TRP A 7 7.32 -6.67 -11.64
CA TRP A 7 8.05 -7.85 -12.16
C TRP A 7 7.16 -8.89 -12.83
N LEU A 8 5.85 -8.78 -12.72
CA LEU A 8 4.88 -9.56 -13.47
C LEU A 8 3.81 -8.60 -13.98
N LYS A 9 3.42 -8.75 -15.25
CA LYS A 9 2.12 -8.31 -15.75
C LYS A 9 1.18 -9.49 -15.52
N PRO A 10 0.50 -9.60 -14.36
CA PRO A 10 -0.50 -10.65 -14.23
C PRO A 10 -1.52 -10.44 -15.35
N ASP A 11 -1.72 -11.48 -16.16
CA ASP A 11 -2.88 -11.55 -17.02
C ASP A 11 -4.12 -11.73 -16.14
N ASP A 12 -5.29 -11.57 -16.75
CA ASP A 12 -6.56 -11.70 -16.03
C ASP A 12 -6.70 -13.08 -15.38
N ALA A 13 -6.22 -14.13 -16.05
CA ALA A 13 -6.21 -15.48 -15.53
C ALA A 13 -5.39 -15.64 -14.23
N TYR A 14 -4.24 -14.98 -14.12
CA TYR A 14 -3.46 -14.98 -12.88
C TYR A 14 -4.18 -14.24 -11.77
N ARG A 15 -4.77 -13.07 -12.05
CA ARG A 15 -5.54 -12.29 -11.07
C ARG A 15 -6.72 -13.09 -10.54
N GLU A 16 -7.52 -13.65 -11.43
CA GLU A 16 -8.69 -14.49 -11.10
C GLU A 16 -8.28 -15.69 -10.23
N ARG A 17 -7.20 -16.39 -10.59
CA ARG A 17 -6.69 -17.50 -9.78
C ARG A 17 -6.23 -17.05 -8.40
N ALA A 18 -5.56 -15.90 -8.29
CA ALA A 18 -5.12 -15.38 -6.99
C ALA A 18 -6.31 -15.04 -6.09
N VAL A 19 -7.35 -14.43 -6.64
CA VAL A 19 -8.59 -14.10 -5.93
C VAL A 19 -9.34 -15.35 -5.52
N ALA A 20 -9.48 -16.34 -6.41
CA ALA A 20 -10.11 -17.61 -6.11
C ALA A 20 -9.40 -18.37 -4.97
N GLN A 21 -8.07 -18.37 -4.96
CA GLN A 21 -7.29 -18.97 -3.88
C GLN A 21 -7.44 -18.19 -2.55
N ALA A 22 -7.53 -16.86 -2.60
CA ALA A 22 -7.79 -16.05 -1.42
C ALA A 22 -9.15 -16.39 -0.80
N TRP A 23 -10.21 -16.48 -1.61
CA TRP A 23 -11.53 -16.90 -1.14
C TRP A 23 -11.54 -18.33 -0.62
N ARG A 24 -10.86 -19.25 -1.31
CA ARG A 24 -10.74 -20.64 -0.85
C ARG A 24 -10.05 -20.74 0.51
N ALA A 25 -9.04 -19.93 0.77
CA ALA A 25 -8.38 -19.89 2.07
C ALA A 25 -9.34 -19.41 3.18
N VAL A 26 -10.16 -18.39 2.90
CA VAL A 26 -11.20 -17.90 3.81
C VAL A 26 -12.25 -18.98 4.10
N GLU A 27 -12.68 -19.75 3.10
CA GLU A 27 -13.63 -20.86 3.29
C GLU A 27 -13.06 -21.97 4.19
N LEU A 28 -11.79 -22.33 4.00
CA LEU A 28 -11.12 -23.38 4.77
C LEU A 28 -10.86 -22.95 6.21
N THR A 29 -10.60 -21.65 6.43
CA THR A 29 -10.20 -21.13 7.74
C THR A 29 -10.90 -19.79 8.06
N PRO A 30 -12.24 -19.77 8.23
CA PRO A 30 -13.00 -18.53 8.30
C PRO A 30 -12.76 -17.67 9.55
N GLY A 31 -12.14 -18.26 10.58
CA GLY A 31 -11.85 -17.62 11.86
C GLY A 31 -10.36 -17.35 12.12
N ASP A 32 -9.46 -17.61 11.17
CA ASP A 32 -8.05 -17.25 11.34
C ASP A 32 -7.82 -15.78 10.93
N PRO A 33 -7.48 -14.88 11.87
CA PRO A 33 -7.28 -13.48 11.56
C PRO A 33 -6.14 -13.25 10.56
N GLN A 34 -5.13 -14.13 10.49
CA GLN A 34 -4.04 -14.02 9.54
C GLN A 34 -4.50 -14.29 8.12
N VAL A 35 -5.23 -15.39 7.93
CA VAL A 35 -5.82 -15.75 6.64
C VAL A 35 -6.73 -14.64 6.15
N LEU A 36 -7.56 -14.06 7.03
CA LEU A 36 -8.49 -12.99 6.68
C LEU A 36 -7.78 -11.74 6.14
N TRP A 37 -6.78 -11.19 6.83
CA TRP A 37 -6.09 -9.98 6.32
C TRP A 37 -5.23 -10.28 5.08
N MET A 38 -4.68 -11.50 4.96
CA MET A 38 -3.91 -11.91 3.79
C MET A 38 -4.81 -12.04 2.55
N ALA A 39 -5.99 -12.63 2.71
CA ALA A 39 -7.00 -12.73 1.67
C ALA A 39 -7.52 -11.34 1.27
N ALA A 40 -7.84 -10.49 2.25
CA ALA A 40 -8.24 -9.10 2.04
C ALA A 40 -7.21 -8.35 1.18
N PHE A 41 -5.93 -8.50 1.53
CA PHE A 41 -4.85 -7.89 0.79
C PHE A 41 -4.77 -8.40 -0.67
N ALA A 42 -4.87 -9.71 -0.87
CA ALA A 42 -4.83 -10.31 -2.21
C ALA A 42 -6.01 -9.84 -3.06
N ILE A 43 -7.22 -9.85 -2.52
CA ILE A 43 -8.46 -9.43 -3.20
C ILE A 43 -8.36 -7.95 -3.61
N TRP A 44 -7.99 -7.07 -2.67
CA TRP A 44 -7.78 -5.65 -2.99
C TRP A 44 -6.71 -5.44 -4.06
N ASN A 45 -5.58 -6.17 -4.00
CA ASN A 45 -4.47 -5.96 -4.94
C ASN A 45 -4.68 -6.55 -6.33
N MET A 46 -5.53 -7.58 -6.46
CA MET A 46 -5.65 -8.38 -7.69
C MET A 46 -6.97 -8.16 -8.40
N ALA A 47 -8.06 -7.90 -7.68
CA ALA A 47 -9.39 -7.71 -8.26
C ALA A 47 -9.92 -6.28 -8.10
N ASP A 48 -9.22 -5.44 -7.34
CA ASP A 48 -9.74 -4.13 -6.94
C ASP A 48 -11.10 -4.19 -6.22
N GLU A 49 -11.36 -5.31 -5.57
CA GLU A 49 -12.57 -5.52 -4.78
C GLU A 49 -12.38 -4.90 -3.39
N ILE A 50 -12.60 -3.58 -3.34
CA ILE A 50 -12.35 -2.76 -2.15
C ILE A 50 -13.29 -3.13 -0.98
N GLU A 51 -14.58 -3.35 -1.23
CA GLU A 51 -15.55 -3.67 -0.17
C GLU A 51 -15.35 -5.08 0.43
N PRO A 52 -15.19 -6.15 -0.38
CA PRO A 52 -14.87 -7.47 0.18
C PRO A 52 -13.56 -7.48 0.97
N ALA A 53 -12.53 -6.77 0.50
CA ALA A 53 -11.29 -6.64 1.24
C ALA A 53 -11.50 -5.92 2.59
N ARG A 54 -12.32 -4.86 2.63
CA ARG A 54 -12.65 -4.15 3.88
C ARG A 54 -13.27 -5.08 4.90
N GLU A 55 -14.31 -5.82 4.51
CA GLU A 55 -15.01 -6.73 5.41
C GLU A 55 -14.04 -7.76 6.01
N LEU A 56 -13.13 -8.31 5.20
CA LEU A 56 -12.12 -9.24 5.67
C LEU A 56 -11.09 -8.60 6.62
N PHE A 57 -10.68 -7.35 6.37
CA PHE A 57 -9.84 -6.61 7.33
C PHE A 57 -10.59 -6.35 8.65
N GLU A 58 -11.85 -5.96 8.60
CA GLU A 58 -12.69 -5.74 9.78
C GLU A 58 -12.86 -7.02 10.60
N ARG A 59 -13.18 -8.14 9.95
CA ARG A 59 -13.25 -9.46 10.59
C ARG A 59 -11.91 -9.88 11.20
N SER A 60 -10.80 -9.67 10.49
CA SER A 60 -9.46 -9.94 11.02
C SER A 60 -9.19 -9.13 12.30
N LEU A 61 -9.50 -7.83 12.28
CA LEU A 61 -9.28 -6.92 13.41
C LEU A 61 -10.26 -7.13 14.56
N ALA A 62 -11.47 -7.63 14.31
CA ALA A 62 -12.40 -8.05 15.35
C ALA A 62 -11.85 -9.24 16.15
N ILE A 63 -11.17 -10.18 15.48
CA ILE A 63 -10.57 -11.37 16.10
C ILE A 63 -9.21 -11.03 16.73
N ASN A 64 -8.37 -10.26 16.04
CA ASN A 64 -7.08 -9.79 16.53
C ASN A 64 -6.92 -8.26 16.35
N PRO A 65 -7.35 -7.47 17.35
CA PRO A 65 -7.28 -6.01 17.29
C PRO A 65 -5.86 -5.44 17.24
N ASN A 66 -4.85 -6.23 17.57
CA ASN A 66 -3.46 -5.82 17.65
C ASN A 66 -2.60 -6.37 16.50
N SER A 67 -3.22 -6.90 15.45
CA SER A 67 -2.51 -7.31 14.23
C SER A 67 -1.94 -6.08 13.52
N ALA A 68 -0.63 -5.82 13.71
CA ALA A 68 0.04 -4.66 13.12
C ALA A 68 -0.11 -4.63 11.59
N MET A 69 -0.02 -5.79 10.91
CA MET A 69 -0.14 -5.83 9.45
C MET A 69 -1.57 -5.56 8.97
N ALA A 70 -2.58 -6.10 9.67
CA ALA A 70 -3.98 -5.82 9.34
C ALA A 70 -4.33 -4.34 9.60
N LEU A 71 -3.79 -3.74 10.65
CA LEU A 71 -3.95 -2.31 10.93
C LEU A 71 -3.32 -1.42 9.85
N VAL A 72 -2.11 -1.74 9.39
CA VAL A 72 -1.45 -0.96 8.32
C VAL A 72 -2.20 -1.08 7.00
N LEU A 73 -2.55 -2.31 6.60
CA LEU A 73 -3.21 -2.58 5.33
C LEU A 73 -4.66 -2.08 5.29
N GLY A 74 -5.43 -2.40 6.33
CA GLY A 74 -6.79 -1.88 6.48
C GLY A 74 -6.79 -0.35 6.56
N GLY A 75 -5.83 0.23 7.30
CA GLY A 75 -5.70 1.68 7.41
C GLY A 75 -5.35 2.36 6.08
N TRP A 76 -4.49 1.75 5.27
CA TRP A 76 -4.23 2.23 3.91
C TRP A 76 -5.51 2.21 3.08
N VAL A 77 -6.22 1.07 3.07
CA VAL A 77 -7.46 0.90 2.32
C VAL A 77 -8.53 1.91 2.75
N GLU A 78 -8.68 2.18 4.05
CA GLU A 78 -9.56 3.25 4.55
C GLU A 78 -9.15 4.63 4.03
N ALA A 79 -7.85 4.96 4.07
CA ALA A 79 -7.38 6.26 3.64
C ALA A 79 -7.65 6.53 2.15
N MET A 80 -7.46 5.52 1.30
CA MET A 80 -7.68 5.64 -0.15
C MET A 80 -9.17 5.77 -0.52
N ARG A 81 -10.08 5.29 0.32
CA ARG A 81 -11.53 5.45 0.15
C ARG A 81 -12.08 6.79 0.66
N GLY A 82 -11.23 7.68 1.14
CA GLY A 82 -11.64 8.97 1.70
C GLY A 82 -11.80 8.98 3.23
N ASN A 83 -11.65 7.82 3.90
CA ASN A 83 -11.62 7.75 5.38
C ASN A 83 -10.21 8.02 5.92
N GLN A 84 -9.54 9.03 5.39
CA GLN A 84 -8.12 9.37 5.64
C GLN A 84 -7.75 9.40 7.12
N LYS A 85 -8.53 10.12 7.93
CA LYS A 85 -8.29 10.24 9.38
C LYS A 85 -8.34 8.89 10.11
N ALA A 86 -9.31 8.05 9.77
CA ALA A 86 -9.45 6.72 10.37
C ALA A 86 -8.29 5.82 9.93
N GLY A 87 -7.96 5.84 8.64
CA GLY A 87 -6.86 5.08 8.07
C GLY A 87 -5.50 5.42 8.71
N ARG A 88 -5.18 6.71 8.79
CA ARG A 88 -3.97 7.21 9.47
C ARG A 88 -3.89 6.74 10.92
N ALA A 89 -4.98 6.85 11.68
CA ALA A 89 -5.02 6.41 13.09
C ALA A 89 -4.74 4.91 13.26
N MET A 90 -5.22 4.06 12.32
CA MET A 90 -4.92 2.63 12.32
C MET A 90 -3.42 2.36 12.07
N ILE A 91 -2.83 3.04 11.08
CA ILE A 91 -1.41 2.87 10.73
C ILE A 91 -0.51 3.35 11.88
N GLU A 92 -0.83 4.48 12.51
CA GLU A 92 -0.09 4.97 13.68
C GLU A 92 -0.22 4.02 14.88
N ARG A 93 -1.40 3.44 15.09
CA ARG A 93 -1.59 2.41 16.13
C ARG A 93 -0.69 1.21 15.86
N ALA A 94 -0.57 0.76 14.61
CA ALA A 94 0.32 -0.33 14.24
C ALA A 94 1.79 -0.01 14.59
N GLN A 95 2.25 1.22 14.33
CA GLN A 95 3.60 1.64 14.71
C GLN A 95 3.80 1.68 16.23
N ARG A 96 2.80 2.12 17.00
CA ARG A 96 2.87 2.10 18.48
C ARG A 96 2.92 0.68 19.04
N LEU A 97 2.21 -0.26 18.42
CA LEU A 97 2.22 -1.68 18.83
C LEU A 97 3.54 -2.37 18.53
N ASN A 98 4.20 -2.01 17.42
CA ASN A 98 5.48 -2.61 17.03
C ASN A 98 6.46 -1.56 16.48
N PRO A 99 7.09 -0.74 17.35
CA PRO A 99 7.97 0.36 16.92
C PRO A 99 9.27 -0.12 16.26
N ARG A 100 9.61 -1.41 16.38
CA ARG A 100 10.79 -2.04 15.79
C ARG A 100 10.43 -3.13 14.79
N ASP A 101 9.24 -3.06 14.17
CA ASP A 101 8.86 -4.03 13.12
C ASP A 101 9.91 -3.98 11.99
N PRO A 102 10.53 -5.12 11.60
CA PRO A 102 11.42 -5.17 10.45
C PRO A 102 10.73 -4.79 9.13
N ARG A 103 9.39 -4.71 9.12
CA ARG A 103 8.54 -4.23 8.02
C ARG A 103 7.99 -2.83 8.28
N GLY A 104 8.59 -2.06 9.20
CA GLY A 104 8.19 -0.69 9.51
C GLY A 104 8.22 0.26 8.30
N TRP A 105 8.99 -0.09 7.26
CA TRP A 105 8.95 0.59 5.97
C TRP A 105 7.55 0.59 5.32
N PHE A 106 6.76 -0.45 5.53
CA PHE A 106 5.43 -0.56 4.94
C PHE A 106 4.45 0.41 5.62
N ALA A 107 4.48 0.49 6.96
CA ALA A 107 3.72 1.49 7.71
C ALA A 107 4.17 2.92 7.39
N SER A 108 5.49 3.15 7.26
CA SER A 108 6.02 4.48 6.90
C SER A 108 5.55 4.91 5.50
N ALA A 109 5.56 4.00 4.52
CA ALA A 109 5.05 4.32 3.19
C ALA A 109 3.53 4.58 3.18
N ALA A 110 2.75 3.86 3.99
CA ALA A 110 1.31 4.10 4.12
C ALA A 110 1.03 5.48 4.76
N LEU A 111 1.83 5.91 5.74
CA LEU A 111 1.76 7.28 6.28
C LEU A 111 2.17 8.33 5.26
N ALA A 112 3.17 8.05 4.42
CA ALA A 112 3.56 8.95 3.34
C ALA A 112 2.41 9.17 2.34
N ILE A 113 1.62 8.13 2.05
CA ILE A 113 0.41 8.24 1.23
C ILE A 113 -0.66 9.08 1.95
N CYS A 114 -0.90 8.85 3.23
CA CYS A 114 -1.83 9.68 4.01
C CYS A 114 -1.43 11.16 3.97
N ALA A 115 -0.15 11.46 4.17
CA ALA A 115 0.38 12.82 4.09
C ALA A 115 0.19 13.46 2.70
N MET A 116 0.43 12.70 1.63
CA MET A 116 0.12 13.16 0.26
C MET A 116 -1.36 13.48 0.07
N LEU A 117 -2.24 12.63 0.60
CA LEU A 117 -3.69 12.81 0.53
C LEU A 117 -4.15 14.03 1.34
N ASP A 118 -3.49 14.32 2.46
CA ASP A 118 -3.71 15.51 3.29
C ASP A 118 -3.12 16.80 2.67
N GLY A 119 -2.35 16.69 1.58
CA GLY A 119 -1.62 17.79 0.95
C GLY A 119 -0.35 18.24 1.69
N ASP A 120 0.03 17.54 2.77
CA ASP A 120 1.27 17.79 3.50
C ASP A 120 2.43 17.05 2.82
N PHE A 121 2.95 17.66 1.75
CA PHE A 121 4.06 17.10 0.99
C PHE A 121 5.37 17.05 1.79
N THR A 122 5.53 17.91 2.81
CA THR A 122 6.72 17.89 3.67
C THR A 122 6.71 16.64 4.56
N GLU A 123 5.57 16.34 5.19
CA GLU A 123 5.39 15.12 5.97
C GLU A 123 5.50 13.87 5.07
N ALA A 124 4.99 13.94 3.83
CA ALA A 124 5.11 12.86 2.86
C ALA A 124 6.56 12.54 2.51
N VAL A 125 7.42 13.55 2.29
CA VAL A 125 8.87 13.36 2.09
C VAL A 125 9.49 12.64 3.29
N MET A 126 9.24 13.13 4.51
CA MET A 126 9.78 12.54 5.74
C MET A 126 9.42 11.05 5.87
N TRP A 127 8.14 10.70 5.69
CA TRP A 127 7.68 9.31 5.82
C TRP A 127 8.19 8.41 4.70
N ALA A 128 8.26 8.91 3.46
CA ALA A 128 8.79 8.15 2.34
C ALA A 128 10.30 7.89 2.50
N ASP A 129 11.07 8.87 2.97
CA ASP A 129 12.48 8.69 3.29
C ASP A 129 12.68 7.65 4.39
N LYS A 130 11.87 7.69 5.45
CA LYS A 130 11.90 6.69 6.52
C LYS A 130 11.62 5.28 5.99
N ALA A 131 10.68 5.15 5.04
CA ALA A 131 10.42 3.88 4.38
C ALA A 131 11.62 3.39 3.55
N LEU A 132 12.21 4.28 2.75
CA LEU A 132 13.32 3.95 1.84
C LEU A 132 14.64 3.71 2.59
N ALA A 133 14.83 4.29 3.77
CA ALA A 133 15.97 3.99 4.63
C ALA A 133 16.01 2.51 5.04
N GLN A 134 14.84 1.89 5.23
CA GLN A 134 14.68 0.47 5.58
C GLN A 134 14.54 -0.43 4.34
N ASN A 135 13.85 0.04 3.29
CA ASN A 135 13.66 -0.70 2.05
C ASN A 135 13.85 0.22 0.83
N ARG A 136 15.11 0.38 0.40
CA ARG A 136 15.52 1.30 -0.68
C ARG A 136 14.83 1.06 -2.03
N ARG A 137 14.35 -0.15 -2.28
CA ARG A 137 13.74 -0.54 -3.56
C ARG A 137 12.20 -0.56 -3.50
N PHE A 138 11.59 0.01 -2.47
CA PHE A 138 10.14 -0.03 -2.36
C PHE A 138 9.47 0.96 -3.33
N ALA A 139 8.98 0.44 -4.47
CA ALA A 139 8.42 1.24 -5.56
C ALA A 139 7.27 2.19 -5.16
N VAL A 140 6.46 1.84 -4.14
CA VAL A 140 5.40 2.73 -3.63
C VAL A 140 6.01 3.99 -3.01
N ALA A 141 6.97 3.82 -2.10
CA ALA A 141 7.61 4.96 -1.43
C ALA A 141 8.43 5.81 -2.41
N LEU A 142 9.07 5.19 -3.40
CA LEU A 142 9.76 5.93 -4.48
C LEU A 142 8.80 6.85 -5.24
N ARG A 143 7.62 6.35 -5.64
CA ARG A 143 6.60 7.14 -6.35
C ARG A 143 6.06 8.28 -5.50
N VAL A 144 5.70 7.99 -4.25
CA VAL A 144 5.23 8.99 -3.29
C VAL A 144 6.27 10.10 -3.11
N LEU A 145 7.53 9.72 -2.91
CA LEU A 145 8.63 10.68 -2.74
C LEU A 145 8.84 11.55 -3.98
N ILE A 146 8.77 10.98 -5.19
CA ILE A 146 8.88 11.77 -6.44
C ILE A 146 7.81 12.85 -6.48
N VAL A 147 6.54 12.49 -6.23
CA VAL A 147 5.43 13.47 -6.28
C VAL A 147 5.61 14.53 -5.19
N ALA A 148 5.91 14.12 -3.97
CA ALA A 148 6.09 15.05 -2.85
C ALA A 148 7.25 16.04 -3.10
N LEU A 149 8.40 15.56 -3.61
CA LEU A 149 9.55 16.41 -3.94
C LEU A 149 9.25 17.41 -5.06
N VAL A 150 8.48 17.01 -6.09
CA VAL A 150 8.04 17.96 -7.13
C VAL A 150 7.14 19.04 -6.52
N LYS A 151 6.24 18.66 -5.62
CA LYS A 151 5.33 19.59 -4.95
C LYS A 151 6.02 20.52 -3.95
N THR A 152 7.16 20.12 -3.37
CA THR A 152 8.00 20.97 -2.50
C THR A 152 9.08 21.75 -3.26
N GLY A 153 9.20 21.57 -4.59
CA GLY A 153 10.18 22.28 -5.43
C GLY A 153 11.58 21.66 -5.47
N GLU A 154 11.78 20.49 -4.88
CA GLU A 154 13.05 19.74 -4.86
C GLU A 154 13.26 18.90 -6.14
N THR A 155 13.10 19.51 -7.31
CA THR A 155 13.09 18.83 -8.62
C THR A 155 14.36 18.03 -8.91
N ALA A 156 15.54 18.52 -8.49
CA ALA A 156 16.80 17.81 -8.68
C ALA A 156 16.81 16.46 -7.96
N ARG A 157 16.30 16.43 -6.72
CA ARG A 157 16.18 15.21 -5.93
C ARG A 157 15.09 14.30 -6.49
N ALA A 158 13.95 14.86 -6.90
CA ALA A 158 12.88 14.10 -7.56
C ALA A 158 13.41 13.34 -8.79
N THR A 159 14.25 14.00 -9.60
CA THR A 159 14.89 13.38 -10.78
C THR A 159 15.79 12.21 -10.39
N GLN A 160 16.55 12.34 -9.30
CA GLN A 160 17.39 11.24 -8.82
C GLN A 160 16.54 10.05 -8.34
N ILE A 161 15.48 10.30 -7.58
CA ILE A 161 14.58 9.24 -7.10
C ILE A 161 13.85 8.57 -8.28
N ALA A 162 13.47 9.33 -9.31
CA ALA A 162 12.89 8.78 -10.54
C ALA A 162 13.84 7.80 -11.25
N ARG A 163 15.15 8.09 -11.29
CA ARG A 163 16.15 7.15 -11.81
C ARG A 163 16.23 5.88 -10.98
N GLU A 164 16.12 5.97 -9.65
CA GLU A 164 16.08 4.78 -8.79
C GLU A 164 14.79 3.96 -9.01
N LEU A 165 13.64 4.60 -9.24
CA LEU A 165 12.41 3.93 -9.61
C LEU A 165 12.58 3.14 -10.91
N LEU A 166 13.20 3.72 -11.94
CA LEU A 166 13.46 3.05 -13.21
C LEU A 166 14.46 1.87 -13.10
N LYS A 167 15.30 1.82 -12.06
CA LYS A 167 16.11 0.62 -11.77
C LYS A 167 15.28 -0.50 -11.13
N VAL A 168 14.19 -0.16 -10.45
CA VAL A 168 13.27 -1.13 -9.84
C VAL A 168 12.24 -1.64 -10.85
N ASP A 169 11.70 -0.73 -11.65
CA ASP A 169 10.71 -0.97 -12.71
C ASP A 169 11.16 -0.26 -14.01
N PRO A 170 11.98 -0.92 -14.85
CA PRO A 170 12.48 -0.33 -16.10
C PRO A 170 11.40 0.02 -17.13
N GLU A 171 10.22 -0.59 -17.04
CA GLU A 171 9.09 -0.33 -17.93
C GLU A 171 8.09 0.69 -17.34
N PHE A 172 8.45 1.33 -16.21
CA PHE A 172 7.55 2.26 -15.55
C PHE A 172 7.15 3.39 -16.50
N SER A 173 5.84 3.59 -16.63
CA SER A 173 5.25 4.72 -17.35
C SER A 173 4.05 5.23 -16.58
N ILE A 174 3.74 6.52 -16.73
CA ILE A 174 2.58 7.13 -16.09
C ILE A 174 1.30 6.42 -16.56
N SER A 175 1.10 6.24 -17.87
CA SER A 175 -0.06 5.53 -18.42
C SER A 175 -0.16 4.08 -17.93
N GLY A 176 0.96 3.36 -17.89
CA GLY A 176 1.01 1.99 -17.35
C GLY A 176 0.70 1.92 -15.85
N PHE A 177 1.04 2.94 -15.08
CA PHE A 177 0.64 3.04 -13.68
C PHE A 177 -0.84 3.39 -13.53
N LEU A 178 -1.33 4.37 -14.30
CA LEU A 178 -2.71 4.83 -14.25
C LEU A 178 -3.72 3.75 -14.64
N SER A 179 -3.37 2.88 -15.59
CA SER A 179 -4.20 1.72 -15.97
C SER A 179 -4.29 0.62 -14.91
N ARG A 180 -3.44 0.66 -13.87
CA ARG A 180 -3.40 -0.34 -12.80
C ARG A 180 -3.93 0.17 -11.47
N ILE A 181 -4.11 1.50 -11.33
CA ILE A 181 -4.67 2.05 -10.10
C ILE A 181 -6.18 2.07 -10.17
N PRO A 182 -6.84 1.72 -9.07
CA PRO A 182 -8.28 1.58 -9.06
C PRO A 182 -9.07 2.87 -8.81
N PHE A 183 -8.37 3.99 -8.71
CA PHE A 183 -8.98 5.27 -8.40
C PHE A 183 -9.03 6.12 -9.67
N PRO A 184 -10.20 6.68 -10.04
CA PRO A 184 -10.30 7.58 -11.17
C PRO A 184 -9.41 8.80 -10.91
N VAL A 185 -8.40 8.98 -11.75
CA VAL A 185 -7.62 10.23 -11.75
C VAL A 185 -8.49 11.26 -12.47
N GLN A 186 -9.01 12.22 -11.72
CA GLN A 186 -9.67 13.37 -12.31
C GLN A 186 -8.64 14.11 -13.17
N SER A 187 -8.90 14.15 -14.47
CA SER A 187 -8.20 14.93 -15.49
C SER A 187 -8.45 16.43 -15.33
#